data_AF-A0A9D4W870-F1
#
_entry.id   AF-A0A9D4W870-F1
#
_cell.length_a   1.000
_cell.length_b   1.000
_cell.length_c   1.000
_cell.angle_alpha   90.00
_cell.angle_beta   90.00
_cell.angle_gamma   90.00
#
_symmetry.space_group_name_H-M   'P 1'
#
loop_
_entity.id
_entity.type
_entity.pdbx_description
1 polymer ?
#
loop_
_entity_poly.entity_id
_entity_poly.type
_entity_poly.pdbx_seq_one_letter_code
_entity_poly.pdbx_strand_id
1 'polypeptide(L)'
;MKNTLTYLSSDAFPYMLSELVPDLQGMFSLNDSFRPTVMDFTGTQFPRNDTRLRALCFLDYLHERGNIQKSGFLKALLDMWKDLDSRVLRYKVLPPLCAELRNVVIQPMFLPMVLTIAKSQDKNDFEQSTLPALVPVLSTTSGDTMLLLLKHAELIKITQEHLISHVLPLLRACKTAIITTRNQRQGEHKNLNEKKEEIHLNAVWTKDTESRAGERAPEFETTKEEHPEVRIPHYLSNPVNLVVTGEFLS
;
A
#
# COMPACT_ATOMS: atom_id res chain seq x y z
N MET A 1 6.64 -26.81 56.76
CA MET A 1 5.50 -27.08 55.86
C MET A 1 6.00 -26.97 54.43
N LYS A 2 5.95 -28.05 53.63
CA LYS A 2 6.34 -28.01 52.21
C LYS A 2 5.16 -27.43 51.42
N ASN A 3 5.32 -26.22 50.88
CA ASN A 3 4.35 -25.63 49.96
C ASN A 3 4.48 -26.34 48.61
N THR A 4 3.75 -27.44 48.43
CA THR A 4 3.62 -28.09 47.13
C THR A 4 2.52 -27.37 46.35
N LEU A 5 2.87 -26.23 45.75
CA LEU A 5 2.01 -25.53 44.79
C LEU A 5 1.95 -26.36 43.50
N THR A 6 0.96 -27.24 43.37
CA THR A 6 0.74 -28.15 42.24
C THR A 6 0.19 -27.47 40.96
N TYR A 7 0.07 -26.14 40.95
CA TYR A 7 -0.58 -25.38 39.87
C TYR A 7 0.32 -25.16 38.64
N LEU A 8 1.62 -25.39 38.77
CA LEU A 8 2.60 -25.28 37.69
C LEU A 8 3.31 -26.64 37.53
N SER A 9 2.57 -27.68 37.15
CA SER A 9 3.21 -28.93 36.75
C SER A 9 4.08 -28.64 35.52
N SER A 10 5.32 -29.14 35.49
CA SER A 10 6.30 -28.90 34.42
C SER A 10 5.77 -29.24 33.02
N ASP A 11 4.79 -30.16 32.95
CA ASP A 11 4.12 -30.58 31.72
C ASP A 11 3.25 -29.47 31.08
N ALA A 12 2.94 -28.40 31.81
CA ALA A 12 2.25 -27.22 31.27
C ALA A 12 3.15 -26.36 30.37
N PHE A 13 4.47 -26.56 30.44
CA PHE A 13 5.45 -25.87 29.61
C PHE A 13 6.32 -26.89 28.85
N PRO A 14 5.75 -27.64 27.90
CA PRO A 14 6.47 -28.67 27.16
C PRO A 14 7.65 -28.13 26.32
N TYR A 15 7.74 -26.80 26.18
CA TYR A 15 8.83 -26.07 25.54
C TYR A 15 9.38 -24.95 26.44
N MET A 16 9.61 -25.20 27.73
CA MET A 16 10.43 -24.26 28.54
C MET A 16 11.72 -23.99 27.75
N LEU A 17 11.89 -22.74 27.31
CA LEU A 17 13.09 -22.33 26.61
C LEU A 17 14.26 -22.51 27.55
N SER A 18 15.11 -23.50 27.26
CA SER A 18 16.26 -23.85 28.09
C SER A 18 17.15 -22.65 28.40
N GLU A 19 17.19 -21.66 27.51
CA GLU A 19 17.90 -20.39 27.70
C GLU A 19 17.34 -19.53 28.84
N LEU A 20 16.04 -19.62 29.15
CA LEU A 20 15.37 -18.79 30.16
C LEU A 20 15.37 -19.44 31.55
N VAL A 21 15.68 -20.74 31.63
CA VAL A 21 15.74 -21.50 32.90
C VAL A 21 16.68 -20.87 33.93
N PRO A 22 17.95 -20.51 33.63
CA PRO A 22 18.85 -19.93 34.64
C PRO A 22 18.33 -18.58 35.16
N ASP A 23 17.77 -17.74 34.28
CA ASP A 23 17.22 -16.44 34.67
C ASP A 23 15.99 -16.59 35.56
N LEU A 24 15.08 -17.51 35.22
CA LEU A 24 13.90 -17.81 36.03
C LEU A 24 14.31 -18.39 37.39
N GLN A 25 15.29 -19.30 37.42
CA GLN A 25 15.81 -19.84 38.68
C GLN A 25 16.40 -18.74 39.57
N GLY A 26 17.13 -17.78 38.99
CA GLY A 26 17.60 -16.58 39.70
C GLY A 26 16.43 -15.75 40.24
N MET A 27 15.39 -15.51 39.42
CA MET A 27 14.20 -14.74 39.83
C MET A 27 13.42 -15.39 40.98
N PHE A 28 13.38 -16.71 41.04
CA PHE A 28 12.73 -17.48 42.11
C PHE A 28 13.66 -17.80 43.29
N SER A 29 14.92 -17.35 43.26
CA SER A 29 15.86 -17.55 44.37
C SER A 29 15.37 -16.86 45.65
N LEU A 30 15.53 -17.55 46.78
CA LEU A 30 15.24 -17.00 48.11
C LEU A 30 16.26 -15.94 48.54
N ASN A 31 17.41 -15.90 47.87
CA ASN A 31 18.47 -14.95 48.15
C ASN A 31 18.47 -13.86 47.07
N ASP A 32 18.21 -12.62 47.50
CA ASP A 32 18.00 -11.44 46.66
C ASP A 32 19.20 -11.14 45.76
N SER A 33 20.42 -11.46 46.19
CA SER A 33 21.65 -11.25 45.41
C SER A 33 21.72 -12.04 44.10
N PHE A 34 20.93 -13.11 43.97
CA PHE A 34 20.87 -13.94 42.76
C PHE A 34 19.71 -13.58 41.85
N ARG A 35 18.84 -12.64 42.26
CA ARG A 35 17.73 -12.18 41.43
C ARG A 35 18.27 -11.25 40.35
N PRO A 36 18.10 -11.56 39.06
CA PRO A 36 18.54 -10.67 38.00
C PRO A 36 17.76 -9.35 38.05
N THR A 37 18.46 -8.25 37.76
CA THR A 37 17.78 -6.95 37.59
C THR A 37 16.90 -7.01 36.36
N VAL A 38 15.85 -6.17 36.29
CA VAL A 38 15.00 -6.05 35.10
C VAL A 38 15.82 -5.76 33.84
N MET A 39 16.87 -4.95 33.94
CA MET A 39 17.78 -4.66 32.82
C MET A 39 18.58 -5.89 32.38
N ASP A 40 19.05 -6.69 33.32
CA ASP A 40 19.81 -7.92 33.04
C ASP A 40 18.91 -8.95 32.35
N PHE A 41 17.68 -9.12 32.85
CA PHE A 41 16.69 -10.04 32.28
C PHE A 41 16.20 -9.61 30.89
N THR A 42 15.91 -8.32 30.70
CA THR A 42 15.46 -7.80 29.38
C THR A 42 16.60 -7.72 28.37
N GLY A 43 17.86 -7.69 28.83
CA GLY A 43 19.06 -7.76 28.00
C GLY A 43 19.40 -9.16 27.46
N THR A 44 18.76 -10.21 27.99
CA THR A 44 18.99 -11.61 27.59
C THR A 44 18.72 -11.83 26.09
N GLN A 45 19.30 -12.90 25.54
CA GLN A 45 19.16 -13.22 24.11
C GLN A 45 17.80 -13.84 23.77
N PHE A 46 17.03 -14.26 24.78
CA PHE A 46 15.78 -14.99 24.58
C PHE A 46 14.76 -14.25 23.68
N PRO A 47 14.42 -12.97 23.92
CA PRO A 47 13.51 -12.23 23.03
C PRO A 47 14.10 -11.96 21.63
N ARG A 48 15.42 -12.04 21.48
CA ARG A 48 16.12 -11.82 20.20
C ARG A 48 16.16 -13.09 19.34
N ASN A 49 16.13 -14.27 19.97
CA ASN A 49 16.18 -15.55 19.25
C ASN A 49 14.82 -15.98 18.71
N ASP A 50 13.70 -15.65 19.39
CA ASP A 50 12.36 -15.93 18.86
C ASP A 50 11.95 -14.88 17.81
N THR A 51 11.77 -15.35 16.57
CA THR A 51 11.31 -14.53 15.44
C THR A 51 9.96 -13.83 15.70
N ARG A 52 9.04 -14.47 16.45
CA ARG A 52 7.73 -13.88 16.77
C ARG A 52 7.88 -12.74 17.77
N LEU A 53 8.71 -12.92 18.80
CA LEU A 53 8.97 -11.85 19.78
C LEU A 53 9.67 -10.67 19.10
N ARG A 54 10.64 -10.93 18.21
CA ARG A 54 11.24 -9.88 17.38
C ARG A 54 10.22 -9.15 16.51
N ALA A 55 9.29 -9.88 15.89
CA ALA A 55 8.22 -9.27 15.10
C ALA A 55 7.31 -8.37 15.94
N LEU A 56 6.95 -8.80 17.16
CA LEU A 56 6.16 -8.00 18.10
C LEU A 56 6.93 -6.75 18.56
N CYS A 57 8.22 -6.86 18.87
CA CYS A 57 9.04 -5.69 19.19
C CYS A 57 9.18 -4.75 18.00
N PHE A 58 9.27 -5.27 16.77
CA PHE A 58 9.29 -4.44 15.56
C PHE A 58 7.99 -3.66 15.39
N LEU A 59 6.84 -4.27 15.71
CA LEU A 59 5.52 -3.63 15.65
C LEU A 59 5.39 -2.44 16.60
N ASP A 60 5.99 -2.50 17.79
CA ASP A 60 5.94 -1.39 18.75
C ASP A 60 6.57 -0.10 18.17
N TYR A 61 7.57 -0.24 17.29
CA TYR A 61 8.24 0.89 16.62
C TYR A 61 7.87 1.02 15.13
N LEU A 62 6.81 0.34 14.66
CA LEU A 62 6.48 0.26 13.24
C LEU A 62 6.32 1.64 12.58
N HIS A 63 5.70 2.57 13.31
CA HIS A 63 5.41 3.92 12.84
C HIS A 63 6.69 4.74 12.52
N GLU A 64 7.80 4.45 13.20
CA GLU A 64 9.09 5.12 13.01
C GLU A 64 9.89 4.54 11.83
N ARG A 65 9.48 3.38 11.30
CA ARG A 65 10.22 2.67 10.26
C ARG A 65 9.92 3.21 8.86
N GLY A 66 10.94 3.17 8.00
CA GLY A 66 10.81 3.51 6.59
C GLY A 66 10.04 2.46 5.78
N ASN A 67 9.52 2.86 4.62
CA ASN A 67 8.62 2.03 3.79
C ASN A 67 9.24 0.70 3.34
N ILE A 68 10.54 0.67 3.06
CA ILE A 68 11.26 -0.55 2.66
C ILE A 68 11.31 -1.57 3.82
N GLN A 69 11.52 -1.10 5.04
CA GLN A 69 11.53 -1.97 6.22
C GLN A 69 10.11 -2.47 6.53
N LYS A 70 9.11 -1.60 6.40
CA LYS A 70 7.68 -1.97 6.54
C LYS A 70 7.28 -3.04 5.53
N SER A 71 7.68 -2.93 4.27
CA SER A 71 7.34 -3.90 3.23
C SER A 71 7.98 -5.27 3.47
N GLY A 72 9.26 -5.30 3.84
CA GLY A 72 9.96 -6.52 4.23
C GLY A 72 9.33 -7.19 5.45
N PHE A 73 8.98 -6.40 6.46
CA PHE A 73 8.29 -6.90 7.66
C PHE A 73 6.92 -7.50 7.34
N LEU A 74 6.08 -6.82 6.56
CA LEU A 74 4.75 -7.34 6.20
C LEU A 74 4.82 -8.67 5.46
N LYS A 75 5.82 -8.83 4.58
CA LYS A 75 6.05 -10.09 3.88
C LYS A 75 6.37 -11.22 4.86
N ALA A 76 7.30 -11.00 5.79
CA ALA A 76 7.61 -11.98 6.83
C ALA A 76 6.40 -12.26 7.74
N LEU A 77 5.63 -11.22 8.09
CA LEU A 77 4.44 -11.35 8.93
C LEU A 77 3.36 -12.20 8.26
N LEU A 78 3.16 -12.07 6.94
CA LEU A 78 2.22 -12.89 6.16
C LEU A 78 2.55 -14.39 6.23
N ASP A 79 3.81 -14.75 6.42
CA ASP A 79 4.24 -16.15 6.51
C ASP A 79 4.02 -16.74 7.92
N MET A 80 4.11 -15.92 8.98
CA MET A 80 4.12 -16.39 10.38
C MET A 80 2.89 -16.03 11.23
N TRP A 81 1.97 -15.19 10.76
CA TRP A 81 0.88 -14.67 11.60
C TRP A 81 -0.06 -15.75 12.17
N LYS A 82 -0.17 -16.91 11.51
CA LYS A 82 -1.01 -18.02 11.98
C LYS A 82 -0.46 -18.70 13.24
N ASP A 83 0.82 -18.49 13.53
CA ASP A 83 1.49 -19.03 14.72
C ASP A 83 1.30 -18.13 15.95
N LEU A 84 0.62 -16.98 15.78
CA LEU A 84 0.30 -16.04 16.85
C LEU A 84 -1.09 -16.31 17.40
N ASP A 85 -1.24 -16.20 18.72
CA ASP A 85 -2.55 -16.29 19.37
C ASP A 85 -3.49 -15.17 18.86
N SER A 86 -4.76 -15.51 18.70
CA SER A 86 -5.86 -14.58 18.39
C SER A 86 -5.83 -13.27 19.20
N ARG A 87 -5.50 -13.34 20.50
CA ARG A 87 -5.41 -12.17 21.39
C ARG A 87 -4.22 -11.30 21.03
N VAL A 88 -3.07 -11.90 20.68
CA VAL A 88 -1.89 -11.14 20.24
C VAL A 88 -2.19 -10.46 18.90
N LEU A 89 -2.84 -11.16 17.98
CA LEU A 89 -3.28 -10.57 16.71
C LEU A 89 -4.19 -9.35 16.95
N ARG A 90 -5.17 -9.46 17.84
CA ARG A 90 -6.13 -8.39 18.14
C ARG A 90 -5.52 -7.19 18.85
N TYR A 91 -4.74 -7.41 19.90
CA TYR A 91 -4.31 -6.33 20.81
C TYR A 91 -2.91 -5.80 20.53
N LYS A 92 -2.08 -6.55 19.80
CA LYS A 92 -0.69 -6.15 19.49
C LYS A 92 -0.43 -5.96 18.01
N VAL A 93 -0.96 -6.82 17.14
CA VAL A 93 -0.64 -6.78 15.70
C VAL A 93 -1.57 -5.87 14.92
N LEU A 94 -2.89 -6.04 15.03
CA LEU A 94 -3.87 -5.27 14.27
C LEU A 94 -3.81 -3.76 14.53
N PRO A 95 -3.68 -3.25 15.77
CA PRO A 95 -3.72 -1.82 16.02
C PRO A 95 -2.69 -0.99 15.23
N PRO A 96 -1.38 -1.33 15.22
CA PRO A 96 -0.39 -0.60 14.41
C PRO A 96 -0.61 -0.79 12.91
N LEU A 97 -1.08 -1.95 12.44
CA LEU A 97 -1.38 -2.15 11.01
C LEU A 97 -2.56 -1.28 10.55
N CYS A 98 -3.62 -1.23 11.35
CA CYS A 98 -4.80 -0.40 11.10
C CYS A 98 -4.47 1.09 11.11
N ALA A 99 -3.56 1.54 11.97
CA ALA A 99 -3.12 2.93 12.02
C ALA A 99 -2.48 3.38 10.69
N GLU A 100 -1.70 2.51 10.05
CA GLU A 100 -1.03 2.79 8.78
C GLU A 100 -2.00 2.89 7.59
N LEU A 101 -3.22 2.35 7.70
CA LEU A 101 -4.25 2.45 6.64
C LEU A 101 -4.69 3.89 6.37
N ARG A 102 -4.43 4.84 7.27
CA ARG A 102 -4.72 6.27 7.05
C ARG A 102 -3.79 6.91 6.02
N ASN A 103 -2.61 6.34 5.80
CA ASN A 103 -1.64 6.84 4.82
C ASN A 103 -1.89 6.20 3.44
N VAL A 104 -2.47 6.95 2.52
CA VAL A 104 -2.87 6.48 1.18
C VAL A 104 -1.70 5.89 0.37
N VAL A 105 -0.46 6.34 0.60
CA VAL A 105 0.73 5.83 -0.11
C VAL A 105 1.09 4.42 0.33
N ILE A 106 0.95 4.14 1.63
CA ILE A 106 1.36 2.87 2.26
C ILE A 106 0.18 1.90 2.38
N GLN A 107 -1.04 2.43 2.42
CA GLN A 107 -2.30 1.69 2.56
C GLN A 107 -2.41 0.46 1.63
N PRO A 108 -2.08 0.50 0.32
CA PRO A 108 -2.19 -0.66 -0.56
C PRO A 108 -1.31 -1.84 -0.12
N MET A 109 -0.21 -1.55 0.59
CA MET A 109 0.75 -2.54 1.04
C MET A 109 0.30 -3.22 2.35
N PHE A 110 -0.39 -2.47 3.22
CA PHE A 110 -0.87 -2.96 4.52
C PHE A 110 -2.23 -3.64 4.44
N LEU A 111 -3.06 -3.20 3.50
CA LEU A 111 -4.43 -3.66 3.36
C LEU A 111 -4.55 -5.19 3.15
N PRO A 112 -3.71 -5.85 2.32
CA PRO A 112 -3.73 -7.32 2.20
C PRO A 112 -3.50 -8.04 3.53
N MET A 113 -2.59 -7.54 4.36
CA MET A 113 -2.31 -8.14 5.68
C MET A 113 -3.50 -7.99 6.62
N VAL A 114 -4.07 -6.77 6.71
CA VAL A 114 -5.23 -6.50 7.57
C VAL A 114 -6.43 -7.35 7.15
N LEU A 115 -6.72 -7.45 5.85
CA LEU A 115 -7.81 -8.28 5.33
C LEU A 115 -7.58 -9.79 5.57
N THR A 116 -6.32 -10.23 5.53
CA THR A 116 -5.97 -11.63 5.82
C THR A 116 -6.26 -12.00 7.27
N ILE A 117 -5.86 -11.14 8.22
CA ILE A 117 -6.17 -11.34 9.65
C ILE A 117 -7.68 -11.20 9.89
N ALA A 118 -8.34 -10.22 9.26
CA ALA A 118 -9.78 -10.00 9.39
C ALA A 118 -10.61 -11.25 9.03
N LYS A 119 -10.16 -12.02 8.04
CA LYS A 119 -10.83 -13.25 7.63
C LYS A 119 -10.89 -14.29 8.76
N SER A 120 -9.84 -14.39 9.58
CA SER A 120 -9.78 -15.34 10.70
C SER A 120 -10.42 -14.84 11.99
N GLN A 121 -10.76 -13.55 12.09
CA GLN A 121 -11.45 -13.01 13.26
C GLN A 121 -12.91 -13.46 13.33
N ASP A 122 -13.47 -13.57 14.52
CA ASP A 122 -14.93 -13.68 14.67
C ASP A 122 -15.61 -12.34 14.34
N LYS A 123 -16.95 -12.37 14.28
CA LYS A 123 -17.74 -11.20 13.88
C LYS A 123 -17.59 -10.04 14.87
N ASN A 124 -17.59 -10.32 16.17
CA ASN A 124 -17.55 -9.29 17.21
C ASN A 124 -16.19 -8.59 17.19
N ASP A 125 -15.11 -9.38 17.14
CA ASP A 125 -13.75 -8.86 17.12
C ASP A 125 -13.47 -8.04 15.86
N PHE A 126 -14.01 -8.47 14.72
CA PHE A 126 -13.93 -7.73 13.46
C PHE A 126 -14.66 -6.37 13.55
N GLU A 127 -15.91 -6.36 14.01
CA GLU A 127 -16.74 -5.14 14.11
C GLU A 127 -16.14 -4.12 15.09
N GLN A 128 -15.55 -4.58 16.20
CA GLN A 128 -14.95 -3.68 17.19
C GLN A 128 -13.56 -3.18 16.82
N SER A 129 -12.72 -4.02 16.21
CA SER A 129 -11.28 -3.74 16.08
C SER A 129 -10.89 -3.31 14.66
N THR A 130 -11.43 -3.97 13.65
CA THR A 130 -10.92 -3.88 12.26
C THR A 130 -11.85 -3.04 11.38
N LEU A 131 -13.17 -3.20 11.53
CA LEU A 131 -14.15 -2.44 10.76
C LEU A 131 -14.00 -0.91 10.90
N PRO A 132 -13.78 -0.31 12.09
CA PRO A 132 -13.64 1.14 12.22
C PRO A 132 -12.46 1.70 11.43
N ALA A 133 -11.39 0.93 11.26
CA ALA A 133 -10.23 1.31 10.45
C ALA A 133 -10.48 1.15 8.94
N LEU A 134 -11.31 0.17 8.55
CA LEU A 134 -11.65 -0.07 7.14
C LEU A 134 -12.72 0.90 6.61
N VAL A 135 -13.64 1.39 7.44
CA VAL A 135 -14.71 2.30 6.99
C VAL A 135 -14.18 3.55 6.27
N PRO A 136 -13.18 4.29 6.80
CA PRO A 136 -12.57 5.41 6.08
C PRO A 136 -11.95 4.98 4.75
N VAL A 137 -11.24 3.85 4.72
CA VAL A 137 -10.63 3.31 3.50
C VAL A 137 -11.69 3.01 2.45
N LEU A 138 -12.79 2.37 2.84
CA LEU A 138 -13.93 2.09 1.97
C LEU A 138 -14.56 3.37 1.42
N SER A 139 -14.53 4.48 2.15
CA SER A 139 -15.11 5.74 1.66
C SER A 139 -14.20 6.53 0.71
N THR A 140 -12.87 6.39 0.84
CA THR A 140 -11.89 7.24 0.13
C THR A 140 -11.10 6.51 -0.96
N THR A 141 -11.15 5.18 -0.99
CA THR A 141 -10.39 4.36 -1.94
C THR A 141 -10.86 4.53 -3.39
N SER A 142 -9.91 4.49 -4.31
CA SER A 142 -10.13 4.52 -5.76
C SER A 142 -9.10 3.65 -6.47
N GLY A 143 -9.26 3.43 -7.78
CA GLY A 143 -8.31 2.67 -8.59
C GLY A 143 -8.07 1.24 -8.10
N ASP A 144 -6.80 0.83 -8.03
CA ASP A 144 -6.39 -0.54 -7.71
C ASP A 144 -6.73 -0.94 -6.28
N THR A 145 -6.65 -0.02 -5.31
CA THR A 145 -7.02 -0.30 -3.90
C THR A 145 -8.51 -0.59 -3.79
N MET A 146 -9.35 0.10 -4.57
CA MET A 146 -10.80 -0.18 -4.62
C MET A 146 -11.08 -1.56 -5.23
N LEU A 147 -10.36 -1.92 -6.30
CA LEU A 147 -10.47 -3.26 -6.90
C LEU A 147 -10.02 -4.36 -5.93
N LEU A 148 -8.96 -4.13 -5.16
CA LEU A 148 -8.50 -5.05 -4.11
C LEU A 148 -9.59 -5.27 -3.04
N LEU A 149 -10.20 -4.20 -2.55
CA LEU A 149 -11.29 -4.30 -1.57
C LEU A 149 -12.49 -5.05 -2.13
N LEU A 150 -12.84 -4.82 -3.39
CA LEU A 150 -13.95 -5.52 -4.04
C LEU A 150 -13.68 -7.02 -4.19
N LYS A 151 -12.44 -7.42 -4.52
CA LYS A 151 -12.03 -8.84 -4.55
C LYS A 151 -12.14 -9.51 -3.18
N HIS A 152 -12.00 -8.74 -2.12
CA HIS A 152 -12.13 -9.19 -0.74
C HIS A 152 -13.47 -8.79 -0.11
N ALA A 153 -14.48 -8.40 -0.90
CA ALA A 153 -15.77 -7.93 -0.39
C ALA A 153 -16.51 -9.01 0.42
N GLU A 154 -16.35 -10.29 0.05
CA GLU A 154 -16.87 -11.44 0.80
C GLU A 154 -16.24 -11.58 2.20
N LEU A 155 -15.04 -11.03 2.40
CA LEU A 155 -14.32 -11.09 3.68
C LEU A 155 -14.76 -10.01 4.65
N ILE A 156 -15.33 -8.93 4.14
CA ILE A 156 -15.87 -7.90 4.99
C ILE A 156 -17.18 -8.47 5.52
N LYS A 157 -17.14 -9.03 6.74
CA LYS A 157 -18.27 -9.61 7.49
C LYS A 157 -19.25 -8.52 7.93
N ILE A 158 -19.68 -7.72 6.97
CA ILE A 158 -20.44 -6.53 7.19
C ILE A 158 -21.89 -6.94 7.42
N THR A 159 -22.43 -6.62 8.60
CA THR A 159 -23.87 -6.67 8.86
C THR A 159 -24.61 -5.84 7.80
N GLN A 160 -25.77 -6.29 7.30
CA GLN A 160 -26.45 -5.69 6.12
C GLN A 160 -26.58 -4.15 6.15
N GLU A 161 -26.71 -3.57 7.34
CA GLU A 161 -26.76 -2.12 7.56
C GLU A 161 -25.47 -1.38 7.15
N HIS A 162 -24.31 -1.94 7.46
CA HIS A 162 -23.01 -1.40 7.08
C HIS A 162 -22.68 -1.70 5.60
N LEU A 163 -23.24 -2.76 5.02
CA LEU A 163 -23.07 -3.10 3.61
C LEU A 163 -23.72 -2.02 2.72
N ILE A 164 -24.93 -1.63 3.09
CA ILE A 164 -25.70 -0.60 2.37
C ILE A 164 -25.03 0.77 2.50
N SER A 165 -24.52 1.11 3.68
CA SER A 165 -23.94 2.43 3.95
C SER A 165 -22.49 2.60 3.45
N HIS A 166 -21.68 1.54 3.40
CA HIS A 166 -20.25 1.67 3.07
C HIS A 166 -19.82 0.97 1.77
N VAL A 167 -20.49 -0.10 1.35
CA VAL A 167 -20.11 -0.85 0.13
C VAL A 167 -20.92 -0.45 -1.10
N LEU A 168 -22.21 -0.11 -0.95
CA LEU A 168 -22.98 0.41 -2.09
C LEU A 168 -22.45 1.73 -2.65
N PRO A 169 -21.98 2.70 -1.84
CA PRO A 169 -21.34 3.90 -2.38
C PRO A 169 -20.09 3.58 -3.20
N LEU A 170 -19.28 2.60 -2.78
CA LEU A 170 -18.13 2.13 -3.56
C LEU A 170 -18.53 1.57 -4.92
N LEU A 171 -19.56 0.71 -4.95
CA LEU A 171 -20.04 0.14 -6.21
C LEU A 171 -20.61 1.22 -7.13
N ARG A 172 -21.32 2.21 -6.58
CA ARG A 172 -21.83 3.37 -7.32
C ARG A 172 -20.67 4.21 -7.87
N ALA A 173 -19.69 4.55 -7.04
CA ALA A 173 -18.52 5.33 -7.43
C ALA A 173 -17.71 4.64 -8.54
N CYS A 174 -17.51 3.32 -8.44
CA CYS A 174 -16.86 2.51 -9.47
C CYS A 174 -17.67 2.52 -10.77
N LYS A 175 -18.99 2.32 -10.69
CA LYS A 175 -19.88 2.35 -11.86
C LYS A 175 -19.87 3.71 -12.55
N THR A 176 -19.91 4.82 -11.80
CA THR A 176 -19.82 6.17 -12.37
C THR A 176 -18.46 6.43 -13.01
N ALA A 177 -17.35 6.02 -12.37
CA ALA A 177 -16.02 6.18 -12.93
C ALA A 177 -15.87 5.41 -14.26
N ILE A 178 -16.37 4.18 -14.33
CA ILE A 178 -16.36 3.38 -15.56
C ILE A 178 -17.19 4.04 -16.67
N ILE A 179 -18.38 4.56 -16.35
CA ILE A 179 -19.24 5.26 -17.31
C ILE A 179 -18.54 6.52 -17.81
N THR A 180 -17.95 7.34 -16.94
CA THR A 180 -17.21 8.55 -17.31
C THR A 180 -16.04 8.21 -18.24
N THR A 181 -15.21 7.23 -17.88
CA THR A 181 -14.07 6.80 -18.72
C THR A 181 -14.51 6.19 -20.05
N ARG A 182 -15.67 5.51 -20.09
CA ARG A 182 -16.22 4.97 -21.34
C ARG A 182 -16.77 6.08 -22.23
N ASN A 183 -17.46 7.06 -21.66
CA ASN A 183 -17.99 8.23 -22.38
C ASN A 183 -16.86 9.11 -22.92
N GLN A 184 -15.77 9.28 -22.14
CA GLN A 184 -14.60 10.04 -22.56
C GLN A 184 -13.87 9.37 -23.73
N ARG A 185 -13.69 8.04 -23.68
CA ARG A 185 -13.17 7.27 -24.82
C ARG A 185 -14.08 7.35 -26.06
N GLN A 186 -15.40 7.31 -25.89
CA GLN A 186 -16.31 7.49 -27.04
C GLN A 186 -16.25 8.91 -27.61
N GLY A 187 -16.10 9.94 -26.78
CA GLY A 187 -15.91 11.33 -27.22
C GLY A 187 -14.60 11.53 -28.01
N GLU A 188 -13.50 10.94 -27.53
CA GLU A 188 -12.20 10.95 -28.24
C GLU A 188 -12.27 10.24 -29.59
N HIS A 189 -12.94 9.08 -29.67
CA HIS A 189 -13.15 8.37 -30.93
C HIS A 189 -14.00 9.19 -31.92
N LYS A 190 -14.99 9.93 -31.44
CA LYS A 190 -15.83 10.80 -32.28
C LYS A 190 -15.04 11.99 -32.83
N ASN A 191 -14.25 12.64 -31.97
CA ASN A 191 -13.37 13.75 -32.33
C ASN A 191 -12.28 13.31 -33.33
N LEU A 192 -11.70 12.12 -33.15
CA LEU A 192 -10.74 11.56 -34.10
C LEU A 192 -11.37 11.26 -35.47
N ASN A 193 -12.65 10.87 -35.49
CA ASN A 193 -13.36 10.61 -36.73
C ASN A 193 -13.72 11.93 -37.46
N GLU A 194 -14.18 12.94 -36.71
CA GLU A 194 -14.43 14.29 -37.24
C GLU A 194 -13.14 14.92 -37.78
N LYS A 195 -12.02 14.78 -37.08
CA LYS A 195 -10.71 15.26 -37.55
C LYS A 195 -10.22 14.51 -38.80
N LYS A 196 -10.54 13.22 -38.94
CA LYS A 196 -10.26 12.46 -40.16
C LYS A 196 -11.12 12.90 -41.33
N GLU A 197 -12.41 13.18 -41.09
CA GLU A 197 -13.30 13.75 -42.11
C GLU A 197 -12.84 15.14 -42.53
N GLU A 198 -12.40 15.99 -41.60
CA GLU A 198 -11.85 17.32 -41.90
C GLU A 198 -10.55 17.23 -42.72
N ILE A 199 -9.64 16.31 -42.39
CA ILE A 199 -8.43 16.05 -43.18
C ILE A 199 -8.80 15.51 -44.58
N HIS A 200 -9.78 14.61 -44.67
CA HIS A 200 -10.22 14.07 -45.96
C HIS A 200 -10.89 15.13 -46.83
N LEU A 201 -11.76 15.97 -46.26
CA LEU A 201 -12.38 17.09 -46.95
C LEU A 201 -11.29 18.06 -47.45
N ASN A 202 -10.36 18.46 -46.59
CA ASN A 202 -9.25 19.33 -46.98
C ASN A 202 -8.40 18.73 -48.11
N ALA A 203 -8.15 17.41 -48.09
CA ALA A 203 -7.44 16.70 -49.16
C ALA A 203 -8.22 16.64 -50.49
N VAL A 204 -9.56 16.63 -50.45
CA VAL A 204 -10.42 16.70 -51.65
C VAL A 204 -10.38 18.10 -52.25
N TRP A 205 -10.53 19.14 -51.42
CA TRP A 205 -10.45 20.54 -51.87
C TRP A 205 -9.09 20.89 -52.48
N THR A 206 -7.98 20.37 -51.93
CA THR A 206 -6.64 20.60 -52.51
C THR A 206 -6.47 20.00 -53.91
N LYS A 207 -7.13 18.87 -54.21
CA LYS A 207 -7.08 18.22 -55.52
C LYS A 207 -7.93 18.95 -56.57
N ASP A 208 -9.03 19.55 -56.15
CA ASP A 208 -9.89 20.36 -57.01
C ASP A 208 -9.26 21.73 -57.33
N THR A 209 -8.47 22.30 -56.40
CA THR A 209 -7.71 23.53 -56.67
C THR A 209 -6.53 23.33 -57.62
N GLU A 210 -5.88 22.15 -57.61
CA GLU A 210 -4.84 21.80 -58.58
C GLU A 210 -5.43 21.47 -59.97
N SER A 211 -6.65 20.92 -60.03
CA SER A 211 -7.33 20.64 -61.31
C SER A 211 -7.90 21.89 -61.99
N ARG A 212 -8.00 23.03 -61.27
CA ARG A 212 -8.53 24.30 -61.79
C ARG A 212 -7.47 25.39 -61.96
N ALA A 213 -6.20 25.12 -61.63
CA ALA A 213 -5.06 26.01 -61.88
C ALA A 213 -4.47 25.85 -63.29
N GLY A 214 -5.31 25.45 -64.26
CA GLY A 214 -4.96 25.29 -65.66
C GLY A 214 -5.48 26.41 -66.56
N GLU A 215 -5.46 27.68 -66.13
CA GLU A 215 -5.62 28.79 -67.09
C GLU A 215 -5.03 30.12 -66.58
N ARG A 216 -3.79 30.37 -67.05
CA ARG A 216 -3.13 31.65 -67.35
C ARG A 216 -3.03 32.72 -66.24
N ALA A 217 -1.81 32.90 -65.73
CA ALA A 217 -1.31 34.19 -65.23
C ALA A 217 -0.03 34.56 -66.02
N PRO A 218 0.19 35.85 -66.35
CA PRO A 218 1.36 36.31 -67.09
C PRO A 218 2.59 36.42 -66.16
N GLU A 219 3.75 36.18 -66.75
CA GLU A 219 5.06 36.46 -66.16
C GLU A 219 5.21 37.96 -65.88
N PHE A 220 5.61 38.32 -64.66
CA PHE A 220 6.38 39.55 -64.42
C PHE A 220 7.42 39.33 -63.33
N GLU A 221 8.59 39.88 -63.63
CA GLU A 221 9.89 39.74 -63.01
C GLU A 221 10.06 40.55 -61.72
N THR A 222 10.89 40.00 -60.81
CA THR A 222 11.80 40.65 -59.83
C THR A 222 11.31 41.79 -58.93
N THR A 223 11.52 41.64 -57.61
CA THR A 223 12.54 42.42 -56.87
C THR A 223 12.90 41.79 -55.52
N LYS A 224 14.19 41.86 -55.19
CA LYS A 224 14.82 41.52 -53.91
C LYS A 224 14.50 42.61 -52.86
N GLU A 225 14.25 42.21 -51.62
CA GLU A 225 14.39 43.03 -50.40
C GLU A 225 14.49 42.05 -49.22
N GLU A 226 15.69 41.77 -48.73
CA GLU A 226 16.33 42.33 -47.51
C GLU A 226 15.67 41.97 -46.16
N HIS A 227 16.51 41.44 -45.28
CA HIS A 227 16.27 40.95 -43.91
C HIS A 227 15.96 42.12 -42.93
N PRO A 228 15.36 41.84 -41.76
CA PRO A 228 16.25 41.70 -40.60
C PRO A 228 15.87 40.62 -39.57
N GLU A 229 16.93 40.11 -38.96
CA GLU A 229 17.10 39.39 -37.69
C GLU A 229 15.94 39.48 -36.69
N VAL A 230 15.47 38.31 -36.23
CA VAL A 230 14.82 38.17 -34.92
C VAL A 230 15.62 37.22 -34.04
N ARG A 231 16.15 37.82 -32.98
CA ARG A 231 16.99 37.29 -31.91
C ARG A 231 16.21 36.26 -31.06
N ILE A 232 16.69 35.03 -30.96
CA ILE A 232 16.14 34.00 -30.05
C ILE A 232 16.97 33.98 -28.76
N PRO A 233 16.38 34.13 -27.56
CA PRO A 233 17.11 33.95 -26.31
C PRO A 233 17.31 32.46 -25.98
N HIS A 234 18.57 32.09 -25.78
CA HIS A 234 19.00 30.84 -25.15
C HIS A 234 18.76 30.87 -23.64
N TYR A 235 17.99 29.93 -23.09
CA TYR A 235 18.20 29.44 -21.73
C TYR A 235 17.95 27.93 -21.60
N LEU A 236 19.08 27.22 -21.49
CA LEU A 236 19.34 26.08 -20.60
C LEU A 236 18.48 24.83 -20.72
N SER A 237 18.89 23.99 -21.68
CA SER A 237 18.86 22.53 -21.53
C SER A 237 19.96 22.12 -20.55
N ASN A 238 19.61 21.38 -19.49
CA ASN A 238 20.57 20.82 -18.54
C ASN A 238 20.14 19.39 -18.20
N PRO A 239 20.76 18.34 -18.77
CA PRO A 239 20.61 16.98 -18.29
C PRO A 239 21.69 16.69 -17.23
N VAL A 240 21.29 16.64 -15.96
CA VAL A 240 22.17 16.10 -14.91
C VAL A 240 22.15 14.57 -15.02
N ASN A 241 23.26 14.02 -15.48
CA ASN A 241 23.62 12.61 -15.30
C ASN A 241 23.69 12.31 -13.79
N LEU A 242 22.88 11.35 -13.32
CA LEU A 242 23.10 10.73 -12.01
C LEU A 242 23.68 9.33 -12.23
N VAL A 243 24.95 9.22 -11.87
CA VAL A 243 25.75 8.01 -11.83
C VAL A 243 25.15 7.05 -10.79
N VAL A 244 24.89 5.81 -11.22
CA VAL A 244 24.56 4.69 -10.35
C VAL A 244 25.88 4.12 -9.81
N THR A 245 26.16 4.32 -8.53
CA THR A 245 27.11 3.48 -7.79
C THR A 245 26.30 2.61 -6.83
N GLY A 246 26.24 1.31 -7.14
CA GLY A 246 25.75 0.30 -6.24
C GLY A 246 26.85 -0.13 -5.28
N GLU A 247 26.52 -0.18 -3.99
CA GLU A 247 27.25 -0.91 -2.95
C GLU A 247 26.35 -0.97 -1.71
N PHE A 248 25.69 -2.11 -1.48
CA PHE A 248 25.07 -2.43 -0.19
C PHE A 248 24.89 -3.94 -0.07
N LEU A 249 25.92 -4.62 0.42
CA LEU A 249 25.82 -5.85 1.22
C LEU A 249 27.06 -5.93 2.13
N SER A 250 26.93 -5.48 3.38
CA SER A 250 27.52 -6.11 4.57
C SER A 250 26.88 -5.57 5.85
#